data_AF-A0A101CK73-F1
#
_entry.id   AF-A0A101CK73-F1
#
_cell.length_a   1.000
_cell.length_b   1.000
_cell.length_c   1.000
_cell.angle_alpha   90.00
_cell.angle_beta   90.00
_cell.angle_gamma   90.00
#
_symmetry.space_group_name_H-M   'P 1'
#
loop_
_entity.id
_entity.type
_entity.pdbx_description
1 polymer ?
#
loop_
_entity_poly.entity_id
_entity_poly.type
_entity_poly.pdbx_seq_one_letter_code
_entity_poly.pdbx_strand_id
1 'polypeptide(L)'
;MSKITTKVRKIKIALLFLGFISIKSCNDAESKEDEVQSVDKKSAIETQLSVKHIDTADVLVTKYKIWKNNKLFKEIVKRDTIPSLGDTLQIVEDESGNEHNAKVKKDYEFYITVQ
;
A
#
# COMPACT_ATOMS: atom_id res chain seq x y z
N MET A 1 0.40 -51.36 50.77
CA MET A 1 0.81 -51.01 49.38
C MET A 1 -0.46 -50.96 48.52
N SER A 2 -0.76 -50.01 47.64
CA SER A 2 -0.09 -48.83 47.11
C SER A 2 -1.19 -47.89 46.60
N LYS A 3 -1.39 -46.72 47.22
CA LYS A 3 -2.37 -45.68 46.78
C LYS A 3 -1.73 -44.61 45.88
N ILE A 4 -0.51 -44.85 45.37
CA ILE A 4 0.34 -43.79 44.81
C ILE A 4 0.26 -43.70 43.28
N THR A 5 -0.19 -44.75 42.58
CA THR A 5 -0.04 -44.80 41.10
C THR A 5 -1.09 -44.02 40.31
N THR A 6 -2.27 -43.71 40.89
CA THR A 6 -3.38 -43.08 40.13
C THR A 6 -3.25 -41.55 40.01
N LYS A 7 -2.55 -40.89 40.95
CA LYS A 7 -2.45 -39.41 40.99
C LYS A 7 -1.58 -38.85 39.87
N VAL A 8 -0.54 -39.58 39.45
CA VAL A 8 0.43 -39.13 38.44
C VAL A 8 -0.16 -39.13 37.02
N ARG A 9 -1.08 -40.05 36.72
CA ARG A 9 -1.69 -40.18 35.39
C ARG A 9 -2.64 -39.03 35.04
N LYS A 10 -3.30 -38.42 36.04
CA LYS A 10 -4.19 -37.26 35.85
C LYS A 10 -3.42 -35.94 35.71
N ILE A 11 -2.24 -35.82 36.33
CA ILE A 11 -1.40 -34.61 36.27
C ILE A 11 -0.72 -34.47 34.90
N LYS A 12 -0.32 -35.59 34.27
CA LYS A 12 0.30 -35.55 32.93
C LYS A 12 -0.67 -35.16 31.81
N ILE A 13 -1.97 -35.39 31.99
CA ILE A 13 -3.00 -35.01 31.00
C ILE A 13 -3.35 -33.51 31.12
N ALA A 14 -3.27 -32.94 32.33
CA ALA A 14 -3.50 -31.50 32.54
C ALA A 14 -2.39 -30.62 31.91
N LEU A 15 -1.15 -31.12 31.87
CA LEU A 15 -0.01 -30.39 31.27
C LEU A 15 0.00 -30.40 29.74
N LEU A 16 -0.76 -31.29 29.08
CA LEU A 16 -0.84 -31.33 27.61
C LEU A 16 -1.82 -30.27 27.04
N PHE A 17 -2.75 -29.78 27.85
CA PHE A 17 -3.73 -28.76 27.43
C PHE A 17 -3.25 -27.32 27.60
N LEU A 18 -2.18 -27.08 28.36
CA LEU A 18 -1.66 -25.72 28.63
C LEU A 18 -0.68 -25.20 27.55
N GLY A 19 -0.33 -26.01 26.55
CA GLY A 19 0.66 -25.68 25.52
C GLY A 19 0.13 -24.96 24.28
N PHE A 20 -1.20 -24.79 24.13
CA PHE A 20 -1.80 -24.29 22.88
C PHE A 20 -2.19 -22.80 22.87
N ILE A 21 -1.88 -22.02 23.91
CA ILE A 21 -2.33 -20.60 24.01
C ILE A 21 -1.25 -19.59 23.58
N SER A 22 -0.08 -20.02 23.08
CA SER A 22 1.04 -19.08 22.80
C SER A 22 1.17 -18.57 21.35
N ILE A 23 0.12 -18.62 20.53
CA ILE A 23 0.14 -17.99 19.20
C ILE A 23 -1.03 -17.05 19.06
N LYS A 24 -0.78 -15.77 19.38
CA LYS A 24 -1.09 -14.57 18.58
C LYS A 24 -0.53 -13.37 19.34
N SER A 25 0.81 -13.23 19.34
CA SER A 25 1.40 -11.91 19.52
C SER A 25 0.84 -11.07 18.38
N CYS A 26 0.19 -9.97 18.72
CA CYS A 26 -0.27 -8.98 17.75
C CYS A 26 0.88 -8.71 16.78
N ASN A 27 0.69 -9.09 15.52
CA ASN A 27 1.23 -8.26 14.47
C ASN A 27 0.50 -6.93 14.67
N ASP A 28 1.25 -5.93 15.11
CA ASP A 28 0.89 -4.54 14.92
C ASP A 28 0.81 -4.33 13.40
N ALA A 29 -0.32 -4.77 12.82
CA ALA A 29 -0.91 -4.08 11.72
C ALA A 29 -1.29 -2.73 12.32
N GLU A 30 -0.33 -1.82 12.38
CA GLU A 30 -0.58 -0.39 12.29
C GLU A 30 -1.46 -0.24 11.05
N SER A 31 -2.77 -0.40 11.23
CA SER A 31 -3.73 0.13 10.30
C SER A 31 -3.39 1.59 10.25
N LYS A 32 -2.85 2.04 9.12
CA LYS A 32 -2.77 3.45 8.82
C LYS A 32 -4.21 3.94 8.93
N GLU A 33 -4.54 4.57 10.06
CA GLU A 33 -5.91 4.96 10.43
C GLU A 33 -6.54 5.86 9.34
N ASP A 34 -5.70 6.48 8.51
CA ASP A 34 -6.08 7.38 7.43
C ASP A 34 -6.21 6.71 6.05
N GLU A 35 -6.04 5.39 5.93
CA GLU A 35 -6.25 4.71 4.64
C GLU A 35 -7.76 4.47 4.42
N VAL A 36 -8.34 5.18 3.44
CA VAL A 36 -9.72 4.97 3.03
C VAL A 36 -9.86 3.54 2.48
N GLN A 37 -10.31 2.63 3.32
CA GLN A 37 -10.44 1.18 3.05
C GLN A 37 -11.26 0.88 1.79
N SER A 38 -12.24 1.71 1.46
CA SER A 38 -12.97 1.68 0.20
C SER A 38 -13.79 2.95 -0.03
N VAL A 39 -13.88 3.41 -1.28
CA VAL A 39 -14.74 4.53 -1.67
C VAL A 39 -16.06 3.99 -2.22
N ASP A 40 -17.20 4.45 -1.72
CA ASP A 40 -18.52 4.12 -2.27
C ASP A 40 -18.65 4.68 -3.70
N LYS A 41 -18.87 3.78 -4.67
CA LYS A 41 -18.91 4.07 -6.10
C LYS A 41 -20.33 4.20 -6.65
N LYS A 42 -21.33 4.44 -5.79
CA LYS A 42 -22.72 4.56 -6.21
C LYS A 42 -22.93 5.75 -7.15
N SER A 43 -22.28 6.86 -6.86
CA SER A 43 -22.30 8.09 -7.65
C SER A 43 -20.95 8.80 -7.54
N ALA A 44 -19.89 8.19 -8.07
CA ALA A 44 -18.52 8.66 -7.86
C ALA A 44 -17.82 9.00 -9.17
N ILE A 45 -16.94 9.99 -9.12
CA ILE A 45 -15.95 10.28 -10.16
C ILE A 45 -14.57 10.13 -9.52
N GLU A 46 -13.75 9.24 -10.07
CA GLU A 46 -12.36 9.03 -9.65
C GLU A 46 -11.45 9.68 -10.71
N THR A 47 -10.57 10.58 -10.27
CA THR A 47 -9.56 11.22 -11.12
C THR A 47 -8.19 10.74 -10.72
N GLN A 48 -7.42 10.23 -11.69
CA GLN A 48 -6.03 9.86 -11.53
C GLN A 48 -5.17 10.76 -12.41
N LEU A 49 -4.21 11.46 -11.80
CA LEU A 49 -3.22 12.29 -12.46
C LEU A 49 -1.86 11.60 -12.34
N SER A 50 -1.12 11.52 -13.44
CA SER A 50 0.27 11.06 -13.41
C SER A 50 1.09 11.70 -14.53
N VAL A 51 2.42 11.74 -14.32
CA VAL A 51 3.39 12.11 -15.35
C VAL A 51 4.18 10.87 -15.73
N LYS A 52 4.41 10.68 -17.02
CA LYS A 52 5.35 9.69 -17.54
C LYS A 52 6.52 10.39 -18.20
N HIS A 53 7.72 10.16 -17.70
CA HIS A 53 8.94 10.63 -18.35
C HIS A 53 9.22 9.81 -19.61
N ILE A 54 9.46 10.50 -20.73
CA ILE A 54 9.99 9.94 -21.98
C ILE A 54 11.27 10.71 -22.36
N ASP A 55 12.06 10.20 -23.30
CA ASP A 55 13.45 10.66 -23.51
C ASP A 55 13.66 12.19 -23.46
N THR A 56 12.90 12.94 -24.27
CA THR A 56 13.08 14.40 -24.41
C THR A 56 11.88 15.21 -23.91
N ALA A 57 10.85 14.57 -23.38
CA ALA A 57 9.60 15.22 -22.99
C ALA A 57 8.91 14.42 -21.88
N ASP A 58 7.85 14.97 -21.32
CA ASP A 58 7.01 14.25 -20.38
C ASP A 58 5.61 14.10 -20.96
N VAL A 59 4.85 13.12 -20.46
CA VAL A 59 3.46 12.89 -20.85
C VAL A 59 2.58 13.02 -19.61
N LEU A 60 1.74 14.05 -19.58
CA LEU A 60 0.67 14.18 -18.61
C LEU A 60 -0.43 13.17 -18.98
N VAL A 61 -0.77 12.30 -18.03
CA VAL A 61 -1.85 11.33 -18.17
C VAL A 61 -2.93 11.66 -17.16
N THR A 62 -4.13 11.95 -17.66
CA THR A 62 -5.32 12.18 -16.83
C THR A 62 -6.36 11.11 -17.13
N LYS A 63 -6.70 10.32 -16.12
CA LYS A 63 -7.74 9.30 -16.21
C LYS A 63 -8.94 9.69 -15.34
N TYR A 64 -10.12 9.75 -15.95
CA TYR A 64 -11.38 9.89 -15.24
C TYR A 64 -12.15 8.58 -15.31
N LYS A 65 -12.57 8.04 -14.17
CA LYS A 65 -13.53 6.93 -14.09
C LYS A 65 -14.83 7.46 -13.52
N ILE A 66 -15.89 7.34 -14.30
CA ILE A 66 -17.25 7.71 -13.92
C ILE A 66 -17.97 6.45 -13.48
N TRP A 67 -18.41 6.41 -12.23
CA TRP A 67 -19.13 5.30 -11.64
C TRP A 67 -20.61 5.67 -11.45
N LYS A 68 -21.49 4.74 -11.80
CA LYS A 68 -22.94 4.85 -11.58
C LYS A 68 -23.47 3.53 -11.05
N ASN A 69 -24.18 3.57 -9.93
CA ASN A 69 -24.74 2.40 -9.26
C ASN A 69 -23.68 1.30 -9.02
N ASN A 70 -22.50 1.68 -8.51
CA ASN A 70 -21.37 0.77 -8.24
C ASN A 70 -20.80 0.08 -9.49
N LYS A 71 -21.11 0.56 -10.70
CA LYS A 71 -20.56 0.06 -11.96
C LYS A 71 -19.77 1.15 -12.66
N LEU A 72 -18.63 0.78 -13.24
CA LEU A 72 -17.86 1.66 -14.10
C LEU A 72 -18.72 1.97 -15.33
N PHE A 73 -19.18 3.21 -15.44
CA PHE A 73 -19.99 3.66 -16.56
C PHE A 73 -19.11 4.10 -17.72
N LYS A 74 -18.02 4.82 -17.43
CA LYS A 74 -17.10 5.33 -18.46
C LYS A 74 -15.71 5.53 -17.89
N GLU A 75 -14.70 5.20 -18.70
CA GLU A 75 -13.32 5.62 -18.48
C GLU A 75 -12.91 6.58 -19.60
N ILE A 76 -12.30 7.71 -19.23
CA ILE A 76 -11.77 8.70 -20.16
C ILE A 76 -10.29 8.87 -19.84
N VAL A 77 -9.44 8.61 -20.83
CA VAL A 77 -7.98 8.79 -20.70
C VAL A 77 -7.55 9.90 -21.65
N LYS A 78 -6.95 10.95 -21.09
CA LYS A 78 -6.28 12.01 -21.85
C LYS A 78 -4.78 11.90 -21.66
N ARG A 79 -4.05 12.14 -22.73
CA ARG A 79 -2.59 12.11 -22.77
C ARG A 79 -2.12 13.33 -23.55
N ASP A 80 -1.28 14.12 -22.93
CA ASP A 80 -0.74 15.33 -23.52
C ASP A 80 0.77 15.37 -23.29
N THR A 81 1.53 15.71 -24.33
CA THR A 81 2.98 15.90 -24.21
C THR A 81 3.25 17.27 -23.63
N ILE A 82 4.08 17.32 -22.59
CA ILE A 82 4.51 18.54 -21.90
C ILE A 82 6.05 18.60 -21.85
N PRO A 83 6.65 19.77 -21.62
CA PRO A 83 8.11 19.89 -21.50
C PRO A 83 8.66 19.03 -20.36
N SER A 84 9.90 18.57 -20.48
CA SER A 84 10.60 17.97 -19.34
C SER A 84 11.16 19.05 -18.42
N LEU A 85 11.13 18.81 -17.11
CA LEU A 85 11.75 19.68 -16.10
C LEU A 85 13.27 19.45 -15.94
N GLY A 86 13.82 18.46 -16.64
CA GLY A 86 15.22 18.05 -16.55
C GLY A 86 15.52 17.15 -15.36
N ASP A 87 16.81 17.03 -15.04
CA ASP A 87 17.29 16.12 -14.00
C ASP A 87 17.60 16.88 -12.70
N THR A 88 17.55 16.18 -11.58
CA THR A 88 18.08 16.59 -10.28
C THR A 88 19.00 15.51 -9.72
N LEU A 89 19.88 15.88 -8.80
CA LEU A 89 20.68 14.91 -8.05
C LEU A 89 19.88 14.48 -6.81
N GLN A 90 19.78 13.18 -6.58
CA GLN A 90 19.26 12.60 -5.33
C GLN A 90 20.23 11.54 -4.83
N ILE A 91 20.32 11.42 -3.51
CA ILE A 91 21.02 10.32 -2.85
C ILE A 91 20.09 9.11 -2.91
N VAL A 92 20.57 8.02 -3.49
CA VAL A 92 19.87 6.75 -3.58
C VAL A 92 20.71 5.67 -2.90
N GLU A 93 20.02 4.73 -2.26
CA GLU A 93 20.63 3.57 -1.61
C GLU A 93 20.62 2.38 -2.57
N ASP A 94 21.76 1.69 -2.70
CA ASP A 94 21.84 0.44 -3.47
C ASP A 94 21.37 -0.79 -2.66
N GLU A 95 21.28 -1.95 -3.30
CA GLU A 95 20.85 -3.20 -2.66
C GLU A 95 21.77 -3.65 -1.50
N SER A 96 22.99 -3.11 -1.43
CA SER A 96 23.98 -3.40 -0.37
C SER A 96 23.95 -2.39 0.76
N GLY A 97 23.07 -1.38 0.69
CA GLY A 97 22.93 -0.33 1.70
C GLY A 97 23.91 0.84 1.55
N ASN A 98 24.58 0.99 0.40
CA ASN A 98 25.47 2.12 0.18
C ASN A 98 24.74 3.27 -0.52
N GLU A 99 24.95 4.48 -0.02
CA GLU A 99 24.44 5.71 -0.61
C GLU A 99 25.31 6.21 -1.75
N HIS A 100 24.68 6.64 -2.85
CA HIS A 100 25.36 7.34 -3.94
C HIS A 100 24.47 8.41 -4.58
N ASN A 101 25.09 9.40 -5.21
CA ASN A 101 24.36 10.42 -5.96
C ASN A 101 23.95 9.90 -7.34
N ALA A 102 22.65 9.88 -7.62
CA ALA A 102 22.09 9.55 -8.93
C ALA A 102 21.38 10.75 -9.55
N LYS A 103 21.43 10.85 -10.88
CA LYS A 103 20.58 11.77 -11.64
C LYS A 103 19.20 11.14 -11.78
N VAL A 104 18.18 11.83 -11.28
CA VAL A 104 16.77 11.43 -11.39
C VAL A 104 15.97 12.54 -12.08
N LYS A 105 14.90 12.17 -12.78
CA LYS A 105 14.01 13.15 -13.42
C LYS A 105 13.27 13.96 -12.35
N LYS A 106 13.08 15.25 -12.59
CA LYS A 106 12.25 16.09 -11.71
C LYS A 106 10.78 15.81 -11.96
N ASP A 107 10.01 15.70 -10.88
CA ASP A 107 8.57 15.50 -10.92
C ASP A 107 7.80 16.83 -10.90
N TYR A 108 6.63 16.83 -11.53
CA TYR A 108 5.66 17.91 -11.41
C TYR A 108 4.88 17.81 -10.11
N GLU A 109 4.60 18.95 -9.49
CA GLU A 109 3.63 19.05 -8.39
C GLU A 109 2.21 19.22 -8.94
N PHE A 110 1.27 18.43 -8.41
CA PHE A 110 -0.14 18.54 -8.77
C PHE A 110 -0.90 19.36 -7.73
N TYR A 111 -1.50 20.46 -8.16
CA TYR A 111 -2.43 21.25 -7.37
C TYR A 111 -3.85 20.96 -7.85
N ILE A 112 -4.72 20.48 -6.96
CA ILE A 112 -6.12 20.14 -7.28
C ILE A 112 -7.03 21.12 -6.53
N THR A 113 -7.89 21.81 -7.27
CA THR A 113 -8.95 22.64 -6.70
C THR A 113 -10.30 22.05 -7.08
N VAL A 114 -11.18 21.90 -6.10
CA VAL A 114 -12.56 21.42 -6.28
C VAL A 114 -13.50 22.58 -5.99
N GLN A 115 -14.52 22.75 -6.83
CA GLN A 115 -15.54 23.82 -6.73
C GLN A 115 -16.94 23.21 -6.55
#